data_AF-A0A238FF57-F1
#
_entry.id   AF-A0A238FF57-F1
#
_cell.length_a   1.000
_cell.length_b   1.000
_cell.length_c   1.000
_cell.angle_alpha   90.00
_cell.angle_beta   90.00
_cell.angle_gamma   90.00
#
_symmetry.space_group_name_H-M   'P 1'
#
loop_
_entity.id
_entity.type
_entity.pdbx_description
1 polymer ?
#
loop_
_entity_poly.entity_id
_entity_poly.type
_entity_poly.pdbx_seq_one_letter_code
_entity_poly.pdbx_strand_id
1 'polypeptide(L)'
;MRYLMCDSWSGLGGQFTTVLPLLLLASMTSRIAILPSFNDEQHYGKGVIMKMSLIYDLDRFREITGILLVEQDDVKIRDPNRTLTKPDEIGCYHASPWFSQALSYGDHNIQQVEIQVERQKVKASGTWDDFHYESFVLFDADFDRRMADTRAYLEKQGKKPEQFPPNIASATPSSSLMCYTNLWNLERAGHQHVSEVQRKMMAPIWSGHEPEWYFVGRYIDFAPRIWEIALNSVRTTMRSTKIPQELITMHIRRGDFLTWCPMQVNCVPTLDAFASALNDLRAELSKLLPNHYVDKFPVLVSTDERDDQKFLGDIKARGWIISDTPSDAMERSFGEGWKWADSAIAQAILSLGRRGFVGTSNSQISQLTQLRIQTYYHEERAPTRMVDKSGAWT
;
A
#
# COMPACT_ATOMS: atom_id res chain seq x y z
N MET A 1 -1.27 9.17 27.03
CA MET A 1 -0.85 8.31 25.89
C MET A 1 -1.41 8.94 24.62
N ARG A 2 -0.66 8.90 23.51
CA ARG A 2 -1.06 9.56 22.28
C ARG A 2 -1.22 8.53 21.18
N TYR A 3 -2.31 8.65 20.42
CA TYR A 3 -2.66 7.73 19.33
C TYR A 3 -2.78 8.50 18.03
N LEU A 4 -2.50 7.82 16.92
CA LEU A 4 -2.75 8.29 15.57
C LEU A 4 -3.50 7.21 14.80
N MET A 5 -4.57 7.59 14.12
CA MET A 5 -5.33 6.67 13.26
C MET A 5 -5.67 7.34 11.93
N CYS A 6 -5.91 6.52 10.92
CA CYS A 6 -6.57 6.94 9.69
C CYS A 6 -7.35 5.76 9.13
N ASP A 7 -8.20 6.01 8.14
CA ASP A 7 -8.75 4.92 7.34
C ASP A 7 -7.98 4.72 6.05
N SER A 8 -8.15 3.54 5.47
CA SER A 8 -7.49 3.09 4.24
C SER A 8 -8.50 2.83 3.13
N TRP A 9 -8.03 2.82 1.88
CA TRP A 9 -8.87 2.73 0.70
C TRP A 9 -8.31 1.73 -0.32
N SER A 10 -9.13 1.36 -1.33
CA SER A 10 -8.75 0.49 -2.48
C SER A 10 -8.25 -0.91 -2.09
N GLY A 11 -7.65 -1.63 -3.03
CA GLY A 11 -7.12 -2.98 -2.82
C GLY A 11 -5.90 -3.02 -1.89
N LEU A 12 -5.35 -4.22 -1.69
CA LEU A 12 -4.20 -4.47 -0.80
C LEU A 12 -3.05 -3.48 -0.97
N GLY A 13 -2.66 -3.18 -2.21
CA GLY A 13 -1.58 -2.25 -2.50
C GLY A 13 -1.82 -0.88 -1.89
N GLY A 14 -3.01 -0.33 -2.10
CA GLY A 14 -3.43 0.97 -1.58
C GLY A 14 -3.55 1.06 -0.07
N GLN A 15 -4.11 0.02 0.54
CA GLN A 15 -4.24 0.01 2.00
C GLN A 15 -2.91 -0.17 2.69
N PHE A 16 -2.05 -1.04 2.15
CA PHE A 16 -0.69 -1.21 2.66
C PHE A 16 0.11 0.08 2.54
N THR A 17 0.05 0.74 1.39
CA THR A 17 0.75 2.01 1.22
C THR A 17 0.21 3.06 2.19
N THR A 18 -1.08 3.06 2.55
CA THR A 18 -1.66 4.10 3.44
C THR A 18 -1.17 3.93 4.87
N VAL A 19 -0.88 2.69 5.26
CA VAL A 19 -0.32 2.36 6.56
C VAL A 19 1.13 2.85 6.70
N LEU A 20 1.92 2.93 5.62
CA LEU A 20 3.33 3.37 5.71
C LEU A 20 3.49 4.80 6.27
N PRO A 21 2.83 5.84 5.72
CA PRO A 21 2.91 7.17 6.27
C PRO A 21 2.21 7.28 7.63
N LEU A 22 1.18 6.48 7.92
CA LEU A 22 0.57 6.40 9.25
C LEU A 22 1.62 6.00 10.31
N LEU A 23 2.34 4.91 10.06
CA LEU A 23 3.38 4.40 10.95
C LEU A 23 4.56 5.38 11.06
N LEU A 24 4.97 5.99 9.95
CA LEU A 24 6.03 6.99 9.94
C LEU A 24 5.65 8.20 10.81
N LEU A 25 4.46 8.77 10.60
CA LEU A 25 3.97 9.90 11.38
C LEU A 25 3.80 9.54 12.86
N ALA A 26 3.28 8.36 13.16
CA ALA A 26 3.14 7.88 14.54
C ALA A 26 4.51 7.81 15.23
N SER A 27 5.53 7.27 14.54
CA SER A 27 6.91 7.25 15.03
C SER A 27 7.46 8.66 15.26
N MET A 28 7.35 9.55 14.27
CA MET A 28 7.88 10.92 14.35
C MET A 28 7.22 11.77 15.44
N THR A 29 5.95 11.50 15.75
CA THR A 29 5.18 12.23 16.75
C THR A 29 5.13 11.51 18.10
N SER A 30 5.84 10.38 18.25
CA SER A 30 5.84 9.52 19.44
C SER A 30 4.40 9.19 19.89
N ARG A 31 3.65 8.62 18.95
CA ARG A 31 2.28 8.11 19.09
C ARG A 31 2.25 6.61 18.81
N ILE A 32 1.21 5.96 19.30
CA ILE A 32 0.86 4.58 18.92
C ILE A 32 -0.06 4.65 17.70
N ALA A 33 0.31 3.97 16.61
CA ALA A 33 -0.56 3.88 15.43
C ALA A 33 -1.72 2.91 15.69
N ILE A 34 -2.94 3.31 15.32
CA ILE A 34 -4.09 2.40 15.22
C ILE A 34 -4.25 2.07 13.74
N LEU A 35 -3.89 0.85 13.37
CA LEU A 35 -3.95 0.39 11.99
C LEU A 35 -5.40 0.14 11.57
N PRO A 36 -5.85 0.68 10.43
CA PRO A 36 -7.19 0.38 9.94
C PRO A 36 -7.33 -1.10 9.60
N SER A 37 -8.54 -1.62 9.79
CA SER A 37 -8.87 -2.96 9.32
C SER A 37 -9.13 -2.90 7.82
N PHE A 38 -8.51 -3.80 7.06
CA PHE A 38 -8.54 -3.68 5.62
C PHE A 38 -9.89 -4.06 5.04
N ASN A 39 -10.51 -3.16 4.27
CA ASN A 39 -11.84 -3.36 3.70
C ASN A 39 -11.93 -2.80 2.27
N ASP A 40 -12.40 -3.62 1.32
CA ASP A 40 -12.71 -3.20 -0.04
C ASP A 40 -13.73 -4.17 -0.64
N GLU A 41 -14.99 -3.71 -0.67
CA GLU A 41 -16.09 -4.50 -1.19
C GLU A 41 -15.98 -4.78 -2.70
N GLN A 42 -15.30 -3.91 -3.46
CA GLN A 42 -15.18 -4.01 -4.91
C GLN A 42 -14.21 -5.12 -5.30
N HIS A 43 -13.07 -5.23 -4.60
CA HIS A 43 -12.04 -6.21 -4.91
C HIS A 43 -12.22 -7.55 -4.17
N TYR A 44 -12.71 -7.53 -2.94
CA TYR A 44 -12.67 -8.71 -2.06
C TYR A 44 -14.06 -9.18 -1.59
N GLY A 45 -15.09 -8.38 -1.82
CA GLY A 45 -16.48 -8.71 -1.52
C GLY A 45 -17.01 -8.03 -0.27
N LYS A 46 -18.33 -7.85 -0.23
CA LYS A 46 -19.02 -7.12 0.82
C LYS A 46 -18.79 -7.72 2.21
N GLY A 47 -18.40 -6.87 3.16
CA GLY A 47 -18.23 -7.24 4.57
C GLY A 47 -17.02 -8.15 4.85
N VAL A 48 -16.10 -8.32 3.89
CA VAL A 48 -14.86 -9.06 4.08
C VAL A 48 -13.77 -8.10 4.55
N ILE A 49 -13.44 -8.18 5.84
CA ILE A 49 -12.38 -7.38 6.46
C ILE A 49 -11.17 -8.24 6.76
N MET A 50 -9.98 -7.67 6.67
CA MET A 50 -8.73 -8.34 6.95
C MET A 50 -7.88 -7.55 7.96
N LYS A 51 -7.42 -8.23 9.02
CA LYS A 51 -6.37 -7.70 9.90
C LYS A 51 -5.04 -7.68 9.16
N MET A 52 -4.26 -6.62 9.33
CA MET A 52 -2.95 -6.51 8.71
C MET A 52 -1.98 -7.58 9.26
N SER A 53 -2.10 -7.95 10.53
CA SER A 53 -1.29 -9.02 11.17
C SER A 53 -1.48 -10.41 10.57
N LEU A 54 -2.59 -10.66 9.86
CA LEU A 54 -2.80 -11.92 9.15
C LEU A 54 -1.98 -11.99 7.86
N ILE A 55 -1.61 -10.85 7.29
CA ILE A 55 -0.88 -10.76 6.02
C ILE A 55 0.59 -10.41 6.24
N TYR A 56 0.89 -9.60 7.26
CA TYR A 56 2.22 -9.06 7.52
C TYR A 56 2.68 -9.40 8.93
N ASP A 57 3.98 -9.60 9.10
CA ASP A 57 4.60 -9.93 10.39
C ASP A 57 4.81 -8.65 11.22
N LEU A 58 3.74 -8.21 11.87
CA LEU A 58 3.75 -6.99 12.68
C LEU A 58 4.54 -7.13 13.98
N ASP A 59 4.66 -8.34 14.53
CA ASP A 59 5.45 -8.60 15.74
C ASP A 59 6.94 -8.40 15.46
N ARG A 60 7.45 -9.04 14.40
CA ARG A 60 8.83 -8.82 13.95
C ARG A 60 9.10 -7.36 13.59
N PHE A 61 8.15 -6.69 12.93
CA PHE A 61 8.27 -5.26 12.63
C PHE A 61 8.46 -4.42 13.90
N ARG A 62 7.63 -4.66 14.93
CA ARG A 62 7.72 -3.98 16.23
C ARG A 62 9.05 -4.26 16.93
N GLU A 63 9.52 -5.49 16.90
CA GLU A 63 10.80 -5.89 17.51
C GLU A 63 12.00 -5.19 16.86
N ILE A 64 12.02 -5.09 15.53
CA ILE A 64 13.14 -4.49 14.79
C ILE A 64 13.14 -2.97 14.88
N THR A 65 11.96 -2.34 14.82
CA THR A 65 11.86 -0.88 14.66
C THR A 65 11.57 -0.15 15.97
N GLY A 66 10.98 -0.82 16.96
CA GLY A 66 10.45 -0.19 18.16
C GLY A 66 9.18 0.66 17.93
N ILE A 67 8.66 0.71 16.70
CA ILE A 67 7.44 1.47 16.38
C ILE A 67 6.24 0.77 17.03
N LEU A 68 5.44 1.54 17.79
CA LEU A 68 4.29 1.04 18.51
C LEU A 68 3.02 1.15 17.66
N LEU A 69 2.28 0.04 17.58
CA LEU A 69 1.02 -0.06 16.86
C LEU A 69 0.04 -0.99 17.57
N VAL A 70 -1.24 -0.81 17.27
CA VAL A 70 -2.37 -1.71 17.58
C VAL A 70 -3.27 -1.78 16.36
N GLU A 71 -4.02 -2.86 16.18
CA GLU A 71 -5.00 -2.95 15.09
C GLU A 71 -6.37 -2.42 15.54
N GLN A 72 -7.12 -1.82 14.63
CA GLN A 72 -8.44 -1.24 14.91
C GLN A 72 -9.40 -2.28 15.53
N ASP A 73 -9.34 -3.52 15.06
CA ASP A 73 -10.08 -4.66 15.62
C ASP A 73 -9.78 -4.92 17.11
N ASP A 74 -8.56 -4.60 17.58
CA ASP A 74 -8.15 -4.78 18.97
C ASP A 74 -8.57 -3.60 19.85
N VAL A 75 -8.75 -2.42 19.24
CA VAL A 75 -9.22 -1.20 19.91
C VAL A 75 -10.74 -1.22 20.06
N LYS A 76 -11.46 -1.60 19.01
CA LYS A 76 -12.91 -1.72 19.01
C LYS A 76 -13.32 -2.90 18.16
N ILE A 77 -14.01 -3.86 18.80
CA ILE A 77 -14.44 -5.08 18.14
C ILE A 77 -15.29 -4.75 16.89
N ARG A 78 -15.14 -5.59 15.87
CA ARG A 78 -15.96 -5.53 14.67
C ARG A 78 -17.42 -5.84 15.02
N ASP A 79 -18.31 -4.92 14.67
CA ASP A 79 -19.75 -4.94 14.95
C ASP A 79 -20.55 -4.25 13.82
N PRO A 80 -20.54 -4.82 12.59
CA PRO A 80 -21.23 -4.24 11.45
C PRO A 80 -22.74 -4.11 11.66
N ASN A 81 -23.32 -4.96 12.51
CA ASN A 81 -24.73 -4.96 12.85
C ASN A 81 -25.09 -4.00 14.00
N ARG A 82 -24.09 -3.36 14.62
CA ARG A 82 -24.26 -2.38 15.72
C ARG A 82 -25.01 -2.96 16.92
N THR A 83 -24.73 -4.21 17.24
CA THR A 83 -25.38 -4.98 18.32
C THR A 83 -24.49 -5.20 19.53
N LEU A 84 -23.17 -5.08 19.37
CA LEU A 84 -22.17 -5.42 20.38
C LEU A 84 -21.49 -4.18 21.00
N THR A 85 -21.46 -3.07 20.26
CA THR A 85 -20.74 -1.85 20.62
C THR A 85 -21.65 -0.63 20.59
N LYS A 86 -21.32 0.38 21.38
CA LYS A 86 -21.97 1.70 21.28
C LYS A 86 -21.36 2.49 20.11
N PRO A 87 -22.14 3.34 19.42
CA PRO A 87 -21.58 4.25 18.43
C PRO A 87 -20.58 5.21 19.08
N ASP A 88 -19.43 5.41 18.43
CA ASP A 88 -18.46 6.44 18.81
C ASP A 88 -18.37 7.51 17.71
N GLU A 89 -18.15 8.76 18.10
CA GLU A 89 -17.85 9.86 17.17
C GLU A 89 -16.36 10.20 17.26
N ILE A 90 -15.66 10.28 16.12
CA ILE A 90 -14.24 10.66 16.05
C ILE A 90 -14.06 11.79 15.06
N GLY A 91 -13.49 12.90 15.52
CA GLY A 91 -13.07 14.02 14.68
C GLY A 91 -11.80 13.68 13.92
N CYS A 92 -11.85 13.71 12.59
CA CYS A 92 -10.76 13.36 11.69
C CYS A 92 -10.43 14.52 10.74
N TYR A 93 -9.14 14.84 10.64
CA TYR A 93 -8.65 15.89 9.77
C TYR A 93 -8.69 15.45 8.31
N HIS A 94 -9.29 16.30 7.48
CA HIS A 94 -9.51 16.01 6.06
C HIS A 94 -8.23 16.20 5.25
N ALA A 95 -7.57 15.08 4.94
CA ALA A 95 -6.28 15.03 4.24
C ALA A 95 -6.39 14.91 2.71
N SER A 96 -7.54 14.48 2.20
CA SER A 96 -7.79 14.27 0.77
C SER A 96 -9.25 14.53 0.42
N PRO A 97 -9.57 15.34 -0.63
CA PRO A 97 -10.94 15.62 -1.07
C PRO A 97 -11.67 14.40 -1.64
N TRP A 98 -10.97 13.29 -1.87
CA TRP A 98 -11.51 12.09 -2.49
C TRP A 98 -11.87 10.99 -1.48
N PHE A 99 -11.41 11.13 -0.23
CA PHE A 99 -11.50 10.09 0.79
C PHE A 99 -12.19 10.66 2.05
N SER A 100 -13.42 11.10 1.87
CA SER A 100 -14.33 11.60 2.92
C SER A 100 -15.07 10.49 3.65
N GLN A 101 -15.19 9.32 3.03
CA GLN A 101 -15.86 8.17 3.64
C GLN A 101 -14.83 7.22 4.26
N ALA A 102 -15.14 6.70 5.42
CA ALA A 102 -14.37 5.63 6.00
C ALA A 102 -14.92 4.28 5.50
N LEU A 103 -14.04 3.41 4.99
CA LEU A 103 -14.39 2.04 4.60
C LEU A 103 -14.52 1.11 5.80
N SER A 104 -13.65 1.24 6.80
CA SER A 104 -13.59 0.30 7.93
C SER A 104 -14.38 0.78 9.15
N TYR A 105 -14.48 2.09 9.38
CA TYR A 105 -15.08 2.63 10.62
C TYR A 105 -16.52 2.21 10.85
N GLY A 106 -17.32 2.09 9.77
CA GLY A 106 -18.71 1.64 9.87
C GLY A 106 -18.83 0.23 10.48
N ASP A 107 -17.89 -0.66 10.14
CA ASP A 107 -17.83 -2.01 10.68
C ASP A 107 -17.40 -2.05 12.15
N HIS A 108 -16.84 -0.97 12.67
CA HIS A 108 -16.49 -0.78 14.08
C HIS A 108 -17.47 0.13 14.81
N ASN A 109 -18.62 0.46 14.22
CA ASN A 109 -19.59 1.41 14.79
C ASN A 109 -18.92 2.75 15.19
N ILE A 110 -18.02 3.25 14.33
CA ILE A 110 -17.36 4.54 14.45
C ILE A 110 -17.94 5.48 13.39
N GLN A 111 -18.36 6.65 13.84
CA GLN A 111 -18.80 7.75 13.00
C GLN A 111 -17.68 8.79 12.89
N GLN A 112 -17.24 9.03 11.67
CA GLN A 112 -16.27 10.07 11.36
C GLN A 112 -16.95 11.45 11.30
N VAL A 113 -16.34 12.43 11.94
CA VAL A 113 -16.62 13.85 11.74
C VAL A 113 -15.42 14.48 11.06
N GLU A 114 -15.61 14.92 9.83
CA GLU A 114 -14.56 15.59 9.08
C GLU A 114 -14.29 17.00 9.62
N ILE A 115 -13.01 17.30 9.75
CA ILE A 115 -12.50 18.59 10.21
C ILE A 115 -11.66 19.19 9.09
N GLN A 116 -12.13 20.31 8.54
CA GLN A 116 -11.46 21.05 7.48
C GLN A 116 -10.91 22.36 8.04
N VAL A 117 -9.70 22.29 8.61
CA VAL A 117 -9.00 23.50 9.05
C VAL A 117 -8.55 24.31 7.83
N GLU A 118 -8.56 25.64 7.95
CA GLU A 118 -8.20 26.54 6.84
C GLU A 118 -6.72 26.37 6.49
N ARG A 119 -6.49 25.70 5.35
CA ARG A 119 -5.17 25.47 4.76
C ARG A 119 -4.57 26.83 4.42
N GLN A 120 -3.29 27.07 4.77
CA GLN A 120 -2.62 28.31 4.36
C GLN A 120 -2.83 28.51 2.85
N LYS A 121 -3.01 29.77 2.43
CA LYS A 121 -3.36 30.23 1.06
C LYS A 121 -2.31 29.92 -0.01
N VAL A 122 -1.82 28.68 -0.07
CA VAL A 122 -1.23 28.12 -1.27
C VAL A 122 -2.39 28.06 -2.27
N LYS A 123 -2.35 28.90 -3.30
CA LYS A 123 -3.29 28.76 -4.42
C LYS A 123 -3.10 27.35 -4.94
N ALA A 124 -4.05 26.46 -4.66
CA ALA A 124 -4.08 25.16 -5.30
C ALA A 124 -4.03 25.41 -6.81
N SER A 125 -3.01 24.87 -7.47
CA SER A 125 -2.92 24.74 -8.92
C SER A 125 -4.09 23.96 -9.52
N GLY A 126 -4.95 23.37 -8.67
CA GLY A 126 -6.11 22.58 -9.07
C GLY A 126 -5.73 21.15 -9.47
N THR A 127 -4.48 20.76 -9.23
CA THR A 127 -3.99 19.40 -9.48
C THR A 127 -4.10 18.55 -8.21
N TRP A 128 -4.05 17.22 -8.38
CA TRP A 128 -4.10 16.25 -7.27
C TRP A 128 -3.15 16.63 -6.12
N ASP A 129 -1.97 17.17 -6.45
CA ASP A 129 -0.87 17.44 -5.53
C ASP A 129 -1.12 18.50 -4.45
N ASP A 130 -2.03 19.45 -4.66
CA ASP A 130 -2.16 20.59 -3.73
C ASP A 130 -2.98 20.27 -2.47
N PHE A 131 -3.71 19.15 -2.48
CA PHE A 131 -4.66 18.87 -1.42
C PHE A 131 -4.04 18.29 -0.13
N HIS A 132 -2.72 18.08 -0.12
CA HIS A 132 -2.02 17.28 0.90
C HIS A 132 -1.18 18.09 1.90
N TYR A 133 -1.24 19.42 1.81
CA TYR A 133 -0.45 20.37 2.59
C TYR A 133 -0.34 20.01 4.09
N GLU A 134 -1.44 19.60 4.74
CA GLU A 134 -1.49 19.31 6.19
C GLU A 134 -1.01 17.92 6.59
N SER A 135 -0.91 17.01 5.63
CA SER A 135 -0.33 15.69 5.88
C SER A 135 1.21 15.77 5.89
N PHE A 136 1.78 16.75 5.14
CA PHE A 136 3.22 16.99 5.06
C PHE A 136 3.75 18.01 6.07
N VAL A 137 2.97 19.02 6.43
CA VAL A 137 3.28 19.87 7.59
C VAL A 137 2.86 19.06 8.80
N LEU A 138 3.79 18.75 9.72
CA LEU A 138 3.50 18.07 10.99
C LEU A 138 2.50 18.90 11.80
N PHE A 139 1.21 18.81 11.46
CA PHE A 139 0.12 19.57 12.06
C PHE A 139 0.00 19.26 13.56
N ASP A 140 0.63 18.16 13.99
CA ASP A 140 0.77 17.74 15.37
C ASP A 140 1.91 18.42 16.15
N ALA A 141 2.84 19.12 15.49
CA ALA A 141 3.98 19.76 16.18
C ALA A 141 3.57 20.99 17.01
N ASP A 142 2.44 21.62 16.69
CA ASP A 142 1.88 22.78 17.40
C ASP A 142 0.46 22.44 17.90
N PHE A 143 0.40 21.76 19.05
CA PHE A 143 -0.85 21.28 19.65
C PHE A 143 -1.84 22.42 19.89
N ASP A 144 -1.38 23.54 20.47
CA ASP A 144 -2.26 24.62 20.89
C ASP A 144 -2.89 25.30 19.68
N ARG A 145 -2.10 25.58 18.65
CA ARG A 145 -2.62 26.14 17.39
C ARG A 145 -3.59 25.18 16.73
N ARG A 146 -3.23 23.90 16.59
CA ARG A 146 -4.12 22.87 16.01
C ARG A 146 -5.48 22.85 16.72
N MET A 147 -5.47 22.84 18.05
CA MET A 147 -6.71 22.77 18.83
C MET A 147 -7.52 24.06 18.73
N ALA A 148 -6.88 25.23 18.71
CA ALA A 148 -7.54 26.51 18.49
C ALA A 148 -8.23 26.55 17.11
N ASP A 149 -7.51 26.19 16.05
CA ASP A 149 -8.04 26.18 14.68
C ASP A 149 -9.17 25.16 14.52
N THR A 150 -9.03 23.98 15.15
CA THR A 150 -10.07 22.93 15.16
C THR A 150 -11.35 23.41 15.84
N ARG A 151 -11.26 24.05 17.01
CA ARG A 151 -12.44 24.55 17.74
C ARG A 151 -13.13 25.66 16.94
N ALA A 152 -12.36 26.60 16.39
CA ALA A 152 -12.89 27.66 15.55
C ALA A 152 -13.62 27.11 14.31
N TYR A 153 -13.11 26.03 13.70
CA TYR A 153 -13.81 25.34 12.61
C TYR A 153 -15.16 24.76 13.07
N LEU A 154 -15.18 24.00 14.17
CA LEU A 154 -16.40 23.36 14.66
C LEU A 154 -17.47 24.39 15.08
N GLU A 155 -17.06 25.50 15.70
CA GLU A 155 -17.95 26.62 16.04
C GLU A 155 -18.55 27.28 14.80
N LYS A 156 -17.76 27.47 13.72
CA LYS A 156 -18.26 27.95 12.42
C LYS A 156 -19.27 26.99 11.80
N GLN A 157 -19.19 25.69 12.08
CA GLN A 157 -20.19 24.69 11.69
C GLN A 157 -21.41 24.66 12.64
N GLY A 158 -21.49 25.57 13.61
CA GLY A 158 -22.60 25.67 14.56
C GLY A 158 -22.55 24.65 15.70
N LYS A 159 -21.47 23.90 15.86
CA LYS A 159 -21.29 22.99 17.00
C LYS A 159 -20.91 23.77 18.25
N LYS A 160 -21.54 23.45 19.38
CA LYS A 160 -21.14 23.94 20.70
C LYS A 160 -20.07 23.05 21.33
N PRO A 161 -19.28 23.51 22.32
CA PRO A 161 -18.22 22.72 22.94
C PRO A 161 -18.66 21.34 23.48
N GLU A 162 -19.87 21.23 24.01
CA GLU A 162 -20.48 19.98 24.48
C GLU A 162 -20.84 18.99 23.36
N GLN A 163 -20.80 19.43 22.10
CA GLN A 163 -21.09 18.65 20.90
C GLN A 163 -19.81 18.34 20.09
N PHE A 164 -18.64 18.73 20.59
CA PHE A 164 -17.38 18.41 19.92
C PHE A 164 -17.12 16.91 20.01
N PRO A 165 -16.51 16.30 18.97
CA PRO A 165 -16.10 14.91 19.04
C PRO A 165 -15.24 14.64 20.28
N PRO A 166 -15.43 13.54 21.02
CA PRO A 166 -14.72 13.24 22.25
C PRO A 166 -13.19 13.40 22.15
N ASN A 167 -12.59 12.93 21.05
CA ASN A 167 -11.14 13.04 20.84
C ASN A 167 -10.62 14.47 20.64
N ILE A 168 -11.51 15.44 20.37
CA ILE A 168 -11.22 16.88 20.31
C ILE A 168 -11.54 17.55 21.65
N ALA A 169 -12.69 17.20 22.25
CA ALA A 169 -13.15 17.80 23.50
C ALA A 169 -12.19 17.52 24.67
N SER A 170 -11.65 16.30 24.75
CA SER A 170 -10.77 15.87 25.84
C SER A 170 -9.28 15.89 25.50
N ALA A 171 -8.88 16.44 24.35
CA ALA A 171 -7.49 16.41 23.91
C ALA A 171 -6.59 17.25 24.82
N THR A 172 -5.44 16.69 25.21
CA THR A 172 -4.33 17.40 25.86
C THR A 172 -3.02 17.14 25.12
N PRO A 173 -1.97 17.96 25.35
CA PRO A 173 -0.66 17.71 24.75
C PRO A 173 -0.07 16.32 25.07
N SER A 174 -0.40 15.76 26.25
CA SER A 174 0.09 14.45 26.72
C SER A 174 -0.87 13.30 26.44
N SER A 175 -2.11 13.59 26.05
CA SER A 175 -3.15 12.59 25.79
C SER A 175 -4.11 13.04 24.71
N SER A 176 -3.99 12.47 23.51
CA SER A 176 -4.89 12.79 22.40
C SER A 176 -4.94 11.64 21.39
N LEU A 177 -6.10 11.49 20.75
CA LEU A 177 -6.26 10.68 19.54
C LEU A 177 -6.33 11.64 18.35
N MET A 178 -5.32 11.57 17.50
CA MET A 178 -5.30 12.26 16.22
C MET A 178 -5.86 11.31 15.16
N CYS A 179 -6.78 11.80 14.35
CA CYS A 179 -7.35 11.04 13.24
C CYS A 179 -7.19 11.81 11.93
N TYR A 180 -6.80 11.14 10.86
CA TYR A 180 -6.92 11.65 9.49
C TYR A 180 -7.99 10.87 8.74
N THR A 181 -8.63 11.49 7.75
CA THR A 181 -9.60 10.76 6.92
C THR A 181 -8.92 9.63 6.16
N ASN A 182 -7.80 9.94 5.51
CA ASN A 182 -6.97 8.96 4.82
C ASN A 182 -5.57 9.57 4.57
N LEU A 183 -4.53 8.75 4.64
CA LEU A 183 -3.14 9.17 4.41
C LEU A 183 -2.56 8.68 3.09
N TRP A 184 -3.40 8.20 2.18
CA TRP A 184 -2.98 7.63 0.91
C TRP A 184 -2.05 8.56 0.16
N ASN A 185 -2.40 9.83 0.06
CA ASN A 185 -1.64 10.77 -0.75
C ASN A 185 -0.33 11.25 -0.08
N LEU A 186 -0.02 10.77 1.14
CA LEU A 186 1.34 10.84 1.67
C LEU A 186 2.26 9.77 1.09
N GLU A 187 1.69 8.74 0.49
CA GLU A 187 2.43 7.70 -0.20
C GLU A 187 3.11 8.29 -1.43
N ARG A 188 4.43 8.15 -1.45
CA ARG A 188 5.24 8.20 -2.64
C ARG A 188 6.07 6.95 -2.79
N ALA A 189 5.54 5.79 -2.41
CA ALA A 189 6.03 4.53 -2.93
C ALA A 189 5.82 4.54 -4.46
N GLY A 190 6.78 5.06 -5.23
CA GLY A 190 6.85 4.97 -6.68
C GLY A 190 6.35 6.15 -7.55
N HIS A 191 5.96 7.33 -7.04
CA HIS A 191 5.51 8.43 -7.93
C HIS A 191 6.61 9.49 -8.19
N GLN A 192 7.09 9.56 -9.44
CA GLN A 192 8.09 10.52 -9.94
C GLN A 192 7.60 11.97 -10.07
N HIS A 193 6.35 12.26 -9.69
CA HIS A 193 5.73 13.57 -9.90
C HIS A 193 5.37 14.20 -8.56
N VAL A 194 6.30 14.99 -8.05
CA VAL A 194 6.07 15.93 -6.95
C VAL A 194 5.89 17.31 -7.57
N SER A 195 4.75 17.96 -7.29
CA SER A 195 4.57 19.35 -7.69
C SER A 195 5.72 20.20 -7.12
N GLU A 196 6.12 21.25 -7.83
CA GLU A 196 7.19 22.12 -7.37
C GLU A 196 6.90 22.71 -5.98
N VAL A 197 5.61 22.95 -5.69
CA VAL A 197 5.12 23.44 -4.40
C VAL A 197 5.39 22.43 -3.29
N GLN A 198 5.03 21.16 -3.48
CA GLN A 198 5.28 20.10 -2.51
C GLN A 198 6.78 19.87 -2.28
N ARG A 199 7.59 19.91 -3.35
CA ARG A 199 9.05 19.75 -3.25
C ARG A 199 9.70 20.79 -2.35
N LYS A 200 9.20 22.04 -2.40
CA LYS A 200 9.67 23.15 -1.54
C LYS A 200 9.25 22.99 -0.08
N MET A 201 8.22 22.18 0.20
CA MET A 201 7.71 21.95 1.55
C MET A 201 8.32 20.74 2.24
N MET A 202 8.81 19.77 1.48
CA MET A 202 9.55 18.64 2.03
C MET A 202 10.89 19.13 2.59
N ALA A 203 11.28 18.63 3.76
CA ALA A 203 12.64 18.87 4.22
C ALA A 203 13.61 18.36 3.13
N PRO A 204 14.71 19.08 2.81
CA PRO A 204 15.59 18.72 1.70
C PRO A 204 16.08 17.28 1.70
N ILE A 205 16.23 16.67 2.88
CA ILE A 205 16.63 15.27 3.08
C ILE A 205 15.61 14.25 2.53
N TRP A 206 14.35 14.65 2.35
CA TRP A 206 13.27 13.78 1.85
C TRP A 206 13.01 13.96 0.36
N SER A 207 13.54 15.01 -0.28
CA SER A 207 13.28 15.29 -1.69
C SER A 207 13.89 14.21 -2.58
N GLY A 208 13.06 13.48 -3.32
CA GLY A 208 13.50 12.38 -4.19
C GLY A 208 13.74 11.06 -3.46
N HIS A 209 13.33 10.96 -2.19
CA HIS A 209 13.37 9.75 -1.39
C HIS A 209 11.95 9.31 -1.02
N GLU A 210 11.80 8.05 -0.62
CA GLU A 210 10.54 7.45 -0.15
C GLU A 210 10.61 7.20 1.37
N PRO A 211 10.49 8.25 2.21
CA PRO A 211 10.63 8.18 3.66
C PRO A 211 9.92 6.98 4.29
N GLU A 212 8.65 6.83 3.93
CA GLU A 212 7.75 5.85 4.47
C GLU A 212 8.20 4.43 4.12
N TRP A 213 8.77 4.22 2.93
CA TRP A 213 9.35 2.93 2.58
C TRP A 213 10.61 2.65 3.39
N TYR A 214 11.58 3.56 3.40
CA TYR A 214 12.89 3.30 4.01
C TYR A 214 12.86 3.28 5.54
N PHE A 215 11.96 4.03 6.19
CA PHE A 215 11.82 4.05 7.64
C PHE A 215 10.83 3.00 8.17
N VAL A 216 9.85 2.61 7.35
CA VAL A 216 8.79 1.68 7.76
C VAL A 216 8.70 0.48 6.83
N GLY A 217 8.32 0.70 5.56
CA GLY A 217 7.91 -0.35 4.63
C GLY A 217 8.91 -1.49 4.46
N ARG A 218 10.21 -1.18 4.40
CA ARG A 218 11.28 -2.19 4.26
C ARG A 218 11.37 -3.19 5.40
N TYR A 219 10.86 -2.83 6.58
CA TYR A 219 10.87 -3.67 7.77
C TYR A 219 9.58 -4.47 7.94
N ILE A 220 8.54 -4.17 7.16
CA ILE A 220 7.29 -4.93 7.17
C ILE A 220 7.43 -6.10 6.19
N ASP A 221 7.69 -7.29 6.74
CA ASP A 221 7.74 -8.55 6.01
C ASP A 221 6.34 -9.20 5.98
N PHE A 222 6.15 -10.16 5.08
CA PHE A 222 4.93 -10.96 5.06
C PHE A 222 4.88 -11.90 6.27
N ALA A 223 3.66 -12.18 6.74
CA ALA A 223 3.43 -13.14 7.81
C ALA A 223 3.98 -14.53 7.40
N PRO A 224 4.49 -15.34 8.35
CA PRO A 224 5.06 -16.65 8.05
C PRO A 224 4.15 -17.56 7.20
N ARG A 225 2.83 -17.49 7.42
CA ARG A 225 1.85 -18.26 6.65
C ARG A 225 1.75 -17.84 5.19
N ILE A 226 1.87 -16.54 4.90
CA ILE A 226 1.90 -16.03 3.51
C ILE A 226 3.16 -16.55 2.81
N TRP A 227 4.32 -16.49 3.47
CA TRP A 227 5.56 -17.04 2.93
C TRP A 227 5.47 -18.55 2.69
N GLU A 228 4.91 -19.31 3.63
CA GLU A 228 4.75 -20.76 3.48
C GLU A 228 3.97 -21.12 2.21
N ILE A 229 2.83 -20.46 1.99
CA ILE A 229 1.98 -20.71 0.81
C ILE A 229 2.71 -20.24 -0.45
N ALA A 230 3.27 -19.02 -0.46
CA ALA A 230 4.02 -18.48 -1.60
C ALA A 230 5.16 -19.41 -2.05
N LEU A 231 6.02 -19.84 -1.11
CA LEU A 231 7.15 -20.71 -1.39
C LEU A 231 6.68 -22.09 -1.91
N ASN A 232 5.60 -22.64 -1.37
CA ASN A 232 5.03 -23.90 -1.83
C ASN A 232 4.38 -23.78 -3.22
N SER A 233 3.70 -22.68 -3.51
CA SER A 233 3.16 -22.35 -4.84
C SER A 233 4.28 -22.30 -5.88
N VAL A 234 5.39 -21.61 -5.59
CA VAL A 234 6.53 -21.54 -6.52
C VAL A 234 7.16 -22.92 -6.73
N ARG A 235 7.42 -23.67 -5.66
CA ARG A 235 7.97 -25.04 -5.76
C ARG A 235 7.10 -25.95 -6.63
N THR A 236 5.79 -25.88 -6.44
CA THR A 236 4.81 -26.66 -7.21
C THR A 236 4.78 -26.23 -8.68
N THR A 237 4.66 -24.92 -8.92
CA THR A 237 4.62 -24.32 -10.26
C THR A 237 5.88 -24.68 -11.05
N MET A 238 7.06 -24.55 -10.43
CA MET A 238 8.35 -24.84 -11.06
C MET A 238 8.73 -26.32 -11.04
N ARG A 239 7.91 -27.17 -10.40
CA ARG A 239 8.17 -28.61 -10.18
C ARG A 239 9.56 -28.87 -9.57
N SER A 240 9.92 -28.06 -8.58
CA SER A 240 11.23 -28.07 -7.94
C SER A 240 11.09 -27.98 -6.42
N THR A 241 11.93 -28.69 -5.68
CA THR A 241 12.02 -28.58 -4.22
C THR A 241 12.79 -27.34 -3.77
N LYS A 242 13.61 -26.77 -4.66
CA LYS A 242 14.40 -25.55 -4.43
C LYS A 242 13.95 -24.43 -5.36
N ILE A 243 13.83 -23.22 -4.81
CA ILE A 243 13.59 -22.02 -5.61
C ILE A 243 14.94 -21.58 -6.21
N PRO A 244 15.05 -21.41 -7.54
CA PRO A 244 16.29 -20.96 -8.16
C PRO A 244 16.73 -19.60 -7.61
N GLN A 245 18.02 -19.46 -7.32
CA GLN A 245 18.60 -18.16 -6.94
C GLN A 245 18.67 -17.21 -8.14
N GLU A 246 18.77 -17.78 -9.34
CA GLU A 246 18.83 -17.06 -10.61
C GLU A 246 17.42 -16.76 -11.15
N LEU A 247 16.56 -16.15 -10.34
CA LEU A 247 15.15 -15.94 -10.67
C LEU A 247 14.87 -14.48 -11.04
N ILE A 248 14.20 -14.27 -12.16
CA ILE A 248 13.55 -13.01 -12.52
C ILE A 248 12.05 -13.17 -12.30
N THR A 249 11.43 -12.19 -11.68
CA THR A 249 9.97 -12.17 -11.50
C THR A 249 9.34 -11.09 -12.37
N MET A 250 8.10 -11.29 -12.79
CA MET A 250 7.38 -10.36 -13.64
C MET A 250 5.94 -10.22 -13.17
N HIS A 251 5.44 -8.99 -13.09
CA HIS A 251 4.05 -8.70 -12.76
C HIS A 251 3.35 -8.03 -13.93
N ILE A 252 2.35 -8.72 -14.49
CA ILE A 252 1.54 -8.21 -15.59
C ILE A 252 0.13 -7.94 -15.08
N ARG A 253 -0.14 -6.68 -14.71
CA ARG A 253 -1.48 -6.20 -14.35
C ARG A 253 -2.27 -5.92 -15.62
N ARG A 254 -3.36 -6.65 -15.84
CA ARG A 254 -4.24 -6.56 -17.01
C ARG A 254 -5.72 -6.53 -16.67
N GLY A 255 -6.19 -7.43 -15.81
CA GLY A 255 -7.60 -7.80 -15.64
C GLY A 255 -8.57 -6.60 -15.55
N ASP A 256 -8.71 -6.00 -14.38
CA ASP A 256 -9.60 -4.86 -14.16
C ASP A 256 -9.15 -3.59 -14.91
N PHE A 257 -7.86 -3.46 -15.22
CA PHE A 257 -7.31 -2.33 -15.97
C PHE A 257 -7.89 -2.20 -17.38
N LEU A 258 -8.36 -3.30 -17.98
CA LEU A 258 -9.09 -3.24 -19.25
C LEU A 258 -10.41 -2.46 -19.15
N THR A 259 -11.02 -2.43 -17.96
CA THR A 259 -12.31 -1.76 -17.73
C THR A 259 -12.16 -0.27 -17.43
N TRP A 260 -11.00 0.18 -16.93
CA TRP A 260 -10.76 1.58 -16.53
C TRP A 260 -10.45 2.51 -17.71
N CYS A 261 -10.40 1.99 -18.92
CA CYS A 261 -9.94 2.70 -20.10
C CYS A 261 -11.10 3.12 -21.01
N PRO A 262 -11.38 4.44 -21.17
CA PRO A 262 -12.58 4.93 -21.85
C PRO A 262 -12.76 4.48 -23.31
N MET A 263 -11.66 4.15 -24.00
CA MET A 263 -11.67 3.79 -25.43
C MET A 263 -11.19 2.36 -25.71
N GLN A 264 -10.80 1.59 -24.68
CA GLN A 264 -10.23 0.23 -24.80
C GLN A 264 -9.01 0.07 -25.74
N VAL A 265 -8.38 1.17 -26.17
CA VAL A 265 -7.16 1.18 -26.99
C VAL A 265 -5.96 1.55 -26.11
N ASN A 266 -4.87 0.76 -26.18
CA ASN A 266 -3.60 0.98 -25.45
C ASN A 266 -3.78 1.18 -23.94
N CYS A 267 -4.66 0.39 -23.33
CA CYS A 267 -5.01 0.51 -21.91
C CYS A 267 -4.01 -0.19 -20.99
N VAL A 268 -3.42 -1.26 -21.50
CA VAL A 268 -2.48 -2.12 -20.80
C VAL A 268 -1.25 -2.32 -21.69
N PRO A 269 -0.04 -2.47 -21.12
CA PRO A 269 1.15 -2.74 -21.92
C PRO A 269 1.02 -4.09 -22.65
N THR A 270 1.65 -4.19 -23.82
CA THR A 270 1.67 -5.43 -24.61
C THR A 270 2.70 -6.43 -24.05
N LEU A 271 2.51 -7.72 -24.32
CA LEU A 271 3.52 -8.74 -23.98
C LEU A 271 4.88 -8.47 -24.65
N ASP A 272 4.89 -7.83 -25.81
CA ASP A 272 6.13 -7.48 -26.52
C ASP A 272 6.86 -6.31 -25.85
N ALA A 273 6.15 -5.38 -25.22
CA ALA A 273 6.75 -4.36 -24.36
C ALA A 273 7.42 -5.00 -23.13
N PHE A 274 6.74 -5.95 -22.47
CA PHE A 274 7.35 -6.72 -21.36
C PHE A 274 8.57 -7.53 -21.81
N ALA A 275 8.52 -8.15 -22.99
CA ALA A 275 9.66 -8.87 -23.55
C ALA A 275 10.83 -7.93 -23.85
N SER A 276 10.56 -6.73 -24.37
CA SER A 276 11.58 -5.73 -24.65
C SER A 276 12.25 -5.22 -23.36
N ALA A 277 11.46 -4.90 -22.35
CA ALA A 277 11.96 -4.52 -21.03
C ALA A 277 12.76 -5.65 -20.36
N LEU A 278 12.32 -6.90 -20.48
CA LEU A 278 13.06 -8.06 -19.99
C LEU A 278 14.40 -8.23 -20.71
N ASN A 279 14.46 -8.02 -22.03
CA ASN A 279 15.70 -8.12 -22.79
C ASN A 279 16.69 -7.02 -22.40
N ASP A 280 16.22 -5.79 -22.17
CA ASP A 280 17.04 -4.70 -21.65
C ASP A 280 17.60 -5.02 -20.25
N LEU A 281 16.74 -5.53 -19.35
CA LEU A 281 17.13 -6.00 -18.02
C LEU A 281 18.20 -7.11 -18.11
N ARG A 282 18.01 -8.09 -19.00
CA ARG A 282 18.99 -9.17 -19.22
C ARG A 282 20.32 -8.66 -19.80
N ALA A 283 20.28 -7.65 -20.66
CA ALA A 283 21.48 -7.03 -21.20
C ALA A 283 22.28 -6.31 -20.09
N GLU A 284 21.59 -5.66 -19.14
CA GLU A 284 22.23 -5.09 -17.95
C GLU A 284 22.83 -6.17 -17.06
N LEU A 285 22.06 -7.21 -16.73
CA LEU A 285 22.52 -8.34 -15.93
C LEU A 285 23.73 -9.05 -16.56
N SER A 286 23.77 -9.21 -17.88
CA SER A 286 24.91 -9.84 -18.56
C SER A 286 26.22 -9.06 -18.39
N LYS A 287 26.12 -7.72 -18.23
CA LYS A 287 27.28 -6.88 -17.91
C LYS A 287 27.68 -7.01 -16.44
N LEU A 288 26.70 -7.12 -15.53
CA LEU A 288 26.93 -7.26 -14.09
C LEU A 288 27.43 -8.65 -13.71
N LEU A 289 27.00 -9.69 -14.43
CA LEU A 289 27.25 -11.11 -14.15
C LEU A 289 27.84 -11.82 -15.40
N PRO A 290 29.05 -11.47 -15.85
CA PRO A 290 29.61 -11.94 -17.13
C PRO A 290 29.85 -13.46 -17.19
N ASN A 291 29.89 -14.13 -16.03
CA ASN A 291 30.07 -15.59 -15.93
C ASN A 291 28.76 -16.36 -15.80
N HIS A 292 27.61 -15.68 -15.88
CA HIS A 292 26.29 -16.31 -15.76
C HIS A 292 25.58 -16.35 -17.11
N TYR A 293 24.84 -17.44 -17.35
CA TYR A 293 23.97 -17.59 -18.52
C TYR A 293 22.63 -16.89 -18.26
N VAL A 294 22.64 -15.55 -18.32
CA VAL A 294 21.48 -14.71 -17.98
C VAL A 294 20.22 -15.05 -18.80
N ASP A 295 20.38 -15.43 -20.07
CA ASP A 295 19.26 -15.85 -20.93
C ASP A 295 18.57 -17.14 -20.45
N LYS A 296 19.21 -17.90 -19.55
CA LYS A 296 18.67 -19.13 -18.96
C LYS A 296 17.98 -18.88 -17.61
N PHE A 297 18.00 -17.65 -17.09
CA PHE A 297 17.31 -17.34 -15.85
C PHE A 297 15.79 -17.53 -16.04
N PRO A 298 15.13 -18.38 -15.23
CA PRO A 298 13.67 -18.53 -15.27
C PRO A 298 12.97 -17.19 -15.01
N VAL A 299 11.86 -17.00 -15.70
CA VAL A 299 10.96 -15.85 -15.53
C VAL A 299 9.66 -16.35 -14.93
N LEU A 300 9.37 -15.97 -13.70
CA LEU A 300 8.13 -16.29 -13.00
C LEU A 300 7.17 -15.10 -13.08
N VAL A 301 6.00 -15.31 -13.68
CA VAL A 301 5.01 -14.28 -13.97
C VAL A 301 3.82 -14.42 -13.03
N SER A 302 3.44 -13.33 -12.37
CA SER A 302 2.13 -13.17 -11.73
C SER A 302 1.27 -12.23 -12.57
N THR A 303 0.00 -12.60 -12.75
CA THR A 303 -0.99 -11.78 -13.46
C THR A 303 -2.37 -11.97 -12.84
N ASP A 304 -3.20 -10.93 -12.90
CA ASP A 304 -4.60 -10.97 -12.49
C ASP A 304 -5.56 -11.42 -13.60
N GLU A 305 -5.04 -11.66 -14.81
CA GLU A 305 -5.81 -12.23 -15.91
C GLU A 305 -6.12 -13.72 -15.66
N ARG A 306 -7.40 -14.09 -15.73
CA ARG A 306 -7.85 -15.46 -15.48
C ARG A 306 -8.56 -16.09 -16.69
N ASP A 307 -9.14 -15.27 -17.56
CA ASP A 307 -10.14 -15.73 -18.54
C ASP A 307 -9.61 -15.73 -19.97
N ASP A 308 -8.70 -14.83 -20.33
CA ASP A 308 -8.10 -14.75 -21.65
C ASP A 308 -7.06 -15.86 -21.89
N GLN A 309 -7.54 -17.03 -22.31
CA GLN A 309 -6.70 -18.21 -22.58
C GLN A 309 -5.65 -17.96 -23.67
N LYS A 310 -5.92 -17.05 -24.63
CA LYS A 310 -4.94 -16.70 -25.66
C LYS A 310 -3.78 -15.95 -25.03
N PHE A 311 -4.05 -14.93 -24.23
CA PHE A 311 -3.04 -14.18 -23.51
C PHE A 311 -2.20 -15.08 -22.58
N LEU A 312 -2.85 -15.94 -21.79
CA LEU A 312 -2.16 -16.88 -20.91
C LEU A 312 -1.32 -17.91 -21.69
N GLY A 313 -1.81 -18.35 -22.85
CA GLY A 313 -1.06 -19.20 -23.79
C GLY A 313 0.16 -18.49 -24.37
N ASP A 314 0.03 -17.21 -24.75
CA ASP A 314 1.09 -16.39 -25.32
C ASP A 314 2.23 -16.10 -24.31
N ILE A 315 1.91 -16.00 -23.01
CA ILE A 315 2.91 -15.95 -21.93
C ILE A 315 3.72 -17.26 -21.89
N LYS A 316 3.03 -18.41 -21.88
CA LYS A 316 3.70 -19.73 -21.84
C LYS A 316 4.53 -19.98 -23.09
N ALA A 317 4.06 -19.55 -24.27
CA ALA A 317 4.77 -19.68 -25.54
C ALA A 317 6.11 -18.94 -25.56
N ARG A 318 6.29 -17.91 -24.72
CA ARG A 318 7.55 -17.18 -24.52
C ARG A 318 8.51 -17.89 -23.56
N GLY A 319 8.13 -19.04 -23.02
CA GLY A 319 8.90 -19.78 -22.02
C GLY A 319 8.82 -19.17 -20.62
N TRP A 320 7.90 -18.25 -20.38
CA TRP A 320 7.65 -17.68 -19.06
C TRP A 320 6.71 -18.59 -18.26
N ILE A 321 6.94 -18.66 -16.96
CA ILE A 321 6.24 -19.56 -16.04
C ILE A 321 5.18 -18.75 -15.32
N ILE A 322 3.90 -19.07 -15.49
CA ILE A 322 2.82 -18.40 -14.73
C ILE A 322 2.77 -19.01 -13.33
N SER A 323 2.89 -18.19 -12.28
CA SER A 323 2.72 -18.62 -10.90
C SER A 323 1.29 -19.08 -10.67
N ASP A 324 1.13 -20.26 -10.08
CA ASP A 324 -0.17 -20.78 -9.68
C ASP A 324 -0.20 -20.97 -8.16
N THR A 325 -1.23 -20.41 -7.53
CA THR A 325 -1.48 -20.53 -6.09
C THR A 325 -2.84 -21.20 -5.90
N PRO A 326 -2.88 -22.41 -5.33
CA PRO A 326 -4.13 -23.13 -5.09
C PRO A 326 -5.06 -22.36 -4.13
N SER A 327 -6.30 -22.10 -4.55
CA SER A 327 -7.28 -21.37 -3.73
C SER A 327 -7.66 -22.14 -2.47
N ASP A 328 -7.69 -23.47 -2.54
CA ASP A 328 -8.04 -24.35 -1.42
C ASP A 328 -7.09 -24.18 -0.22
N ALA A 329 -5.79 -23.97 -0.48
CA ALA A 329 -4.80 -23.70 0.56
C ALA A 329 -5.03 -22.34 1.23
N MET A 330 -5.42 -21.33 0.46
CA MET A 330 -5.71 -19.99 0.96
C MET A 330 -7.03 -19.96 1.74
N GLU A 331 -8.10 -20.54 1.19
CA GLU A 331 -9.41 -20.64 1.84
C GLU A 331 -9.32 -21.35 3.19
N ARG A 332 -8.58 -22.47 3.27
CA ARG A 332 -8.36 -23.17 4.55
C ARG A 332 -7.60 -22.34 5.58
N SER A 333 -6.74 -21.42 5.15
CA SER A 333 -5.86 -20.65 6.04
C SER A 333 -6.47 -19.32 6.49
N PHE A 334 -7.25 -18.68 5.61
CA PHE A 334 -7.72 -17.31 5.79
C PHE A 334 -9.24 -17.17 5.78
N GLY A 335 -9.99 -18.25 5.57
CA GLY A 335 -11.45 -18.23 5.54
C GLY A 335 -11.97 -17.22 4.52
N GLU A 336 -12.94 -16.40 4.91
CA GLU A 336 -13.53 -15.36 4.06
C GLU A 336 -12.50 -14.34 3.53
N GLY A 337 -11.40 -14.12 4.26
CA GLY A 337 -10.33 -13.19 3.89
C GLY A 337 -9.34 -13.72 2.84
N TRP A 338 -9.53 -14.92 2.30
CA TRP A 338 -8.52 -15.56 1.44
C TRP A 338 -8.15 -14.75 0.19
N LYS A 339 -9.06 -13.95 -0.38
CA LYS A 339 -8.77 -13.12 -1.56
C LYS A 339 -7.78 -11.98 -1.24
N TRP A 340 -7.81 -11.45 -0.01
CA TRP A 340 -6.78 -10.52 0.45
C TRP A 340 -5.42 -11.22 0.53
N ALA A 341 -5.40 -12.44 1.07
CA ALA A 341 -4.19 -13.24 1.14
C ALA A 341 -3.65 -13.60 -0.25
N ASP A 342 -4.50 -13.85 -1.26
CA ASP A 342 -4.08 -14.10 -2.65
C ASP A 342 -3.21 -12.96 -3.20
N SER A 343 -3.66 -11.71 -2.99
CA SER A 343 -2.90 -10.52 -3.42
C SER A 343 -1.53 -10.43 -2.70
N ALA A 344 -1.49 -10.77 -1.41
CA ALA A 344 -0.26 -10.74 -0.64
C ALA A 344 0.70 -11.88 -1.01
N ILE A 345 0.16 -13.08 -1.25
CA ILE A 345 0.91 -14.25 -1.72
C ILE A 345 1.51 -13.95 -3.09
N ALA A 346 0.76 -13.36 -4.01
CA ALA A 346 1.28 -12.92 -5.30
C ALA A 346 2.46 -11.95 -5.13
N GLN A 347 2.35 -10.96 -4.24
CA GLN A 347 3.43 -10.03 -3.95
C GLN A 347 4.65 -10.70 -3.29
N ALA A 348 4.44 -11.66 -2.41
CA ALA A 348 5.51 -12.47 -1.81
C ALA A 348 6.23 -13.31 -2.87
N ILE A 349 5.50 -13.95 -3.79
CA ILE A 349 6.06 -14.68 -4.93
C ILE A 349 6.92 -13.74 -5.80
N LEU A 350 6.39 -12.56 -6.13
CA LEU A 350 7.12 -11.56 -6.91
C LEU A 350 8.37 -11.04 -6.19
N SER A 351 8.38 -11.03 -4.86
CA SER A 351 9.55 -10.61 -4.06
C SER A 351 10.72 -11.62 -4.09
N LEU A 352 10.53 -12.80 -4.70
CA LEU A 352 11.58 -13.81 -4.89
C LEU A 352 12.51 -13.49 -6.08
N GLY A 353 12.24 -12.44 -6.85
CA GLY A 353 13.00 -12.01 -8.04
C GLY A 353 14.41 -11.49 -7.75
N ARG A 354 15.28 -12.33 -7.16
CA ARG A 354 16.64 -11.99 -6.75
C ARG A 354 17.52 -11.42 -7.88
N ARG A 355 17.25 -11.80 -9.13
CA ARG A 355 17.97 -11.26 -10.30
C ARG A 355 17.29 -10.08 -10.98
N GLY A 356 16.09 -9.71 -10.56
CA GLY A 356 15.43 -8.53 -11.07
C GLY A 356 13.92 -8.72 -11.26
N PHE A 357 13.28 -7.61 -11.60
CA PHE A 357 11.83 -7.53 -11.68
C PHE A 357 11.36 -6.70 -12.87
N VAL A 358 10.32 -7.16 -13.56
CA VAL A 358 9.61 -6.38 -14.60
C VAL A 358 8.15 -6.24 -14.19
N GLY A 359 7.64 -5.02 -14.04
CA GLY A 359 6.27 -4.79 -13.55
C GLY A 359 5.47 -3.81 -14.42
N THR A 360 4.15 -3.79 -14.26
CA THR A 360 3.29 -2.73 -14.80
C THR A 360 3.44 -1.44 -14.00
N SER A 361 3.77 -0.31 -14.64
CA SER A 361 4.10 0.98 -13.99
C SER A 361 3.02 1.52 -13.05
N ASN A 362 1.75 1.39 -13.43
CA ASN A 362 0.62 2.00 -12.72
C ASN A 362 -0.03 1.05 -11.70
N SER A 363 0.58 -0.10 -11.42
CA SER A 363 0.08 -1.04 -10.42
C SER A 363 0.81 -0.83 -9.09
N GLN A 364 0.09 -0.56 -8.00
CA GLN A 364 0.70 -0.44 -6.67
C GLN A 364 1.42 -1.73 -6.27
N ILE A 365 0.90 -2.90 -6.67
CA ILE A 365 1.57 -4.18 -6.42
C ILE A 365 2.94 -4.22 -7.09
N SER A 366 3.06 -3.77 -8.34
CA SER A 366 4.36 -3.69 -9.03
C SER A 366 5.29 -2.68 -8.36
N GLN A 367 4.79 -1.50 -7.99
CA GLN A 367 5.59 -0.45 -7.37
C GLN A 367 6.17 -0.93 -6.03
N LEU A 368 5.33 -1.48 -5.16
CA LEU A 368 5.78 -2.08 -3.91
C LEU A 368 6.75 -3.25 -4.12
N THR A 369 6.53 -4.08 -5.15
CA THR A 369 7.46 -5.17 -5.49
C THR A 369 8.82 -4.61 -5.90
N GLN A 370 8.86 -3.58 -6.75
CA GLN A 370 10.09 -2.91 -7.14
C GLN A 370 10.87 -2.45 -5.91
N LEU A 371 10.20 -1.79 -4.96
CA LEU A 371 10.82 -1.33 -3.71
C LEU A 371 11.35 -2.48 -2.85
N ARG A 372 10.58 -3.57 -2.72
CA ARG A 372 11.03 -4.79 -2.03
C ARG A 372 12.27 -5.37 -2.68
N ILE A 373 12.28 -5.57 -4.00
CA ILE A 373 13.42 -6.13 -4.72
C ILE A 373 14.66 -5.24 -4.58
N GLN A 374 14.52 -3.94 -4.80
CA GLN A 374 15.61 -2.98 -4.66
C GLN A 374 16.16 -2.92 -3.24
N THR A 375 15.34 -3.20 -2.22
CA THR A 375 15.76 -3.20 -0.82
C THR A 375 16.36 -4.53 -0.38
N TYR A 376 15.70 -5.65 -0.67
CA TYR A 376 16.12 -6.99 -0.27
C TYR A 376 17.40 -7.42 -0.96
N TYR A 377 17.58 -7.02 -2.23
CA TYR A 377 18.71 -7.41 -3.05
C TYR A 377 19.58 -6.21 -3.46
N HIS A 378 19.60 -5.17 -2.62
CA HIS A 378 20.41 -3.96 -2.84
C HIS A 378 21.87 -4.29 -3.15
N GLU A 379 22.48 -5.18 -2.35
CA GLU A 379 23.89 -5.60 -2.53
C GLU A 379 24.13 -6.36 -3.83
N GLU A 380 23.11 -7.02 -4.34
CA GLU A 380 23.15 -7.81 -5.58
C GLU A 380 22.82 -6.99 -6.82
N ARG A 381 22.44 -5.72 -6.63
CA ARG A 381 22.07 -4.78 -7.68
C ARG A 381 20.99 -5.33 -8.61
N ALA A 382 19.96 -5.95 -8.05
CA ALA A 382 18.85 -6.51 -8.82
C ALA A 382 18.12 -5.38 -9.59
N PRO A 383 18.26 -5.31 -10.93
CA PRO A 383 17.64 -4.26 -11.72
C PRO A 383 16.12 -4.46 -11.82
N THR A 384 15.41 -3.36 -12.02
CA THR A 384 13.95 -3.36 -12.19
C THR A 384 13.55 -2.60 -13.45
N ARG A 385 12.42 -2.96 -14.06
CA ARG A 385 11.80 -2.24 -15.19
C ARG A 385 10.30 -2.09 -14.98
N MET A 386 9.79 -0.87 -15.12
CA MET A 386 8.36 -0.57 -14.94
C MET A 386 7.73 -0.17 -16.26
N VAL A 387 6.99 -1.10 -16.88
CA VAL A 387 6.41 -0.95 -18.22
C VAL A 387 5.09 -0.20 -18.15
N ASP A 388 4.98 0.89 -18.90
CA ASP A 388 3.77 1.69 -19.01
C ASP A 388 2.88 1.28 -20.19
N LYS A 389 1.68 1.85 -20.26
CA LYS A 389 0.70 1.54 -21.31
C LYS A 389 1.14 1.91 -22.73
N SER A 390 2.13 2.79 -22.90
CA SER A 390 2.72 3.14 -24.19
C SER A 390 3.78 2.11 -24.63
N GLY A 391 4.20 1.24 -23.72
CA GLY A 391 5.27 0.27 -23.92
C GLY A 391 6.66 0.81 -23.56
N ALA A 392 6.75 2.05 -23.08
CA ALA A 392 7.98 2.59 -22.49
C ALA A 392 8.20 2.01 -21.10
N TRP A 393 9.43 2.11 -20.59
CA TRP A 393 9.77 1.68 -19.24
C TRP A 393 10.76 2.62 -18.57
N THR A 394 10.72 2.61 -17.24
CA THR A 394 11.69 3.27 -16.35
C THR A 394 12.43 2.27 -15.46
#